data_AF-A0A3D6EY24-F1
#
_entry.id   AF-A0A3D6EY24-F1
#
_cell.length_a   1.000
_cell.length_b   1.000
_cell.length_c   1.000
_cell.angle_alpha   90.00
_cell.angle_beta   90.00
_cell.angle_gamma   90.00
#
_symmetry.space_group_name_H-M   'P 1'
#
loop_
_entity.id
_entity.type
_entity.pdbx_description
1 polymer ?
#
loop_
_entity_poly.entity_id
_entity_poly.type
_entity_poly.pdbx_seq_one_letter_code
_entity_poly.pdbx_strand_id
1 'polypeptide(L)'
;MKCAKQVSLLVLVVVALTACTTPEHRNAFQNDSTWAMLPFQKVNDANPILKADTGIFNCPILQQDVRWEEKDVFNPAAVVRNGAIYLFYRAEDIIGKYNGTSRIGLGISTDGIHFSRLKTPVLYPAEDFMKVYEWEGGIEDPRIIENEMGTYIMTYTAYDGNIARLCVASSTDLLNWTKHGLVLKGKFIDTWGKSGAIVGRQKGNQVIAEKVNGKYWMYFG
;
A
#
# COMPACT_ATOMS: atom_id res chain seq x y z
N MET A 1 87.83 -25.73 -10.50
CA MET A 1 86.54 -25.08 -10.21
C MET A 1 85.50 -26.16 -9.93
N LYS A 2 85.15 -26.36 -8.65
CA LYS A 2 84.09 -27.28 -8.22
C LYS A 2 82.76 -26.53 -8.26
N CYS A 3 81.79 -27.01 -9.03
CA CYS A 3 80.44 -26.46 -9.06
C CYS A 3 79.52 -27.43 -8.28
N ALA A 4 79.17 -27.06 -7.05
CA ALA A 4 78.19 -27.77 -6.24
C ALA A 4 76.79 -27.34 -6.68
N LYS A 5 75.98 -28.27 -7.18
CA LYS A 5 74.55 -28.03 -7.40
C LYS A 5 73.80 -28.37 -6.12
N GLN A 6 73.29 -27.35 -5.44
CA GLN A 6 72.26 -27.48 -4.41
C GLN A 6 70.97 -28.00 -5.06
N VAL A 7 70.45 -29.11 -4.55
CA VAL A 7 69.09 -29.58 -4.89
C VAL A 7 68.15 -28.99 -3.85
N SER A 8 67.37 -27.98 -4.22
CA SER A 8 66.28 -27.48 -3.40
C SER A 8 65.10 -28.44 -3.46
N LEU A 9 64.77 -29.06 -2.33
CA LEU A 9 63.59 -29.89 -2.15
C LEU A 9 62.36 -28.99 -1.97
N LEU A 10 61.49 -28.91 -2.99
CA LEU A 10 60.23 -28.19 -2.93
C LEU A 10 59.19 -29.06 -2.21
N VAL A 11 58.86 -28.75 -0.96
CA VAL A 11 57.77 -29.42 -0.23
C VAL A 11 56.44 -28.81 -0.67
N LEU A 12 55.62 -29.60 -1.37
CA LEU A 12 54.26 -29.21 -1.77
C LEU A 12 53.31 -29.46 -0.59
N VAL A 13 52.86 -28.40 0.08
CA VAL A 13 51.83 -28.48 1.13
C VAL A 13 50.45 -28.49 0.45
N VAL A 14 49.77 -29.63 0.45
CA VAL A 14 48.38 -29.75 0.00
C VAL A 14 47.48 -29.33 1.17
N VAL A 15 46.90 -28.13 1.07
CA VAL A 15 45.84 -27.69 1.99
C VAL A 15 44.53 -28.30 1.52
N ALA A 16 44.03 -29.30 2.24
CA ALA A 16 42.70 -29.84 2.02
C ALA A 16 41.67 -28.83 2.55
N LEU A 17 41.03 -28.09 1.63
CA LEU A 17 39.86 -27.26 1.94
C LEU A 17 38.67 -28.19 2.19
N THR A 18 38.37 -28.48 3.45
CA THR A 18 37.10 -29.09 3.84
C THR A 18 36.00 -28.04 3.69
N ALA A 19 35.21 -28.17 2.63
CA ALA A 19 33.98 -27.41 2.48
C ALA A 19 33.00 -27.84 3.58
N CYS A 20 32.82 -27.00 4.59
CA CYS A 20 31.65 -27.09 5.47
C CYS A 20 30.41 -26.76 4.63
N THR A 21 29.73 -27.78 4.11
CA THR A 21 28.38 -27.64 3.60
C THR A 21 27.46 -27.40 4.80
N THR A 22 27.12 -26.14 5.04
CA THR A 22 25.96 -25.80 5.87
C THR A 22 24.74 -26.48 5.25
N PRO A 23 23.92 -27.23 6.03
CA PRO A 23 22.69 -27.76 5.49
C PRO A 23 21.84 -26.56 5.06
N GLU A 24 21.50 -26.48 3.77
CA GLU A 24 20.44 -25.58 3.32
C GLU A 24 19.21 -25.89 4.18
N HIS A 25 18.78 -24.94 5.00
CA HIS A 25 17.45 -24.96 5.59
C HIS A 25 16.45 -24.85 4.43
N ARG A 26 16.13 -25.99 3.80
CA ARG A 26 15.00 -26.10 2.90
C ARG A 26 13.77 -25.77 3.74
N ASN A 27 13.18 -24.61 3.46
CA ASN A 27 11.92 -24.21 4.07
C ASN A 27 10.92 -25.36 3.86
N ALA A 28 10.43 -25.94 4.96
CA ALA A 28 9.52 -27.08 4.96
C ALA A 28 8.18 -26.81 4.21
N PHE A 29 7.96 -25.57 3.77
CA PHE A 29 6.75 -25.08 3.10
C PHE A 29 6.92 -24.82 1.60
N GLN A 30 8.04 -25.20 0.97
CA GLN A 30 8.32 -24.83 -0.42
C GLN A 30 7.23 -25.30 -1.43
N ASN A 31 6.42 -26.30 -1.06
CA ASN A 31 5.31 -26.83 -1.87
C ASN A 31 3.94 -26.83 -1.15
N ASP A 32 3.82 -26.28 0.06
CA ASP A 32 2.52 -26.21 0.75
C ASP A 32 1.81 -24.91 0.40
N SER A 33 0.73 -25.01 -0.37
CA SER A 33 -0.14 -23.88 -0.74
C SER A 33 -1.48 -23.87 0.01
N THR A 34 -1.68 -24.75 1.00
CA THR A 34 -2.97 -24.88 1.71
C THR A 34 -3.33 -23.64 2.53
N TRP A 35 -2.34 -22.84 2.90
CA TRP A 35 -2.51 -21.57 3.60
C TRP A 35 -2.79 -20.38 2.66
N ALA A 36 -2.53 -20.53 1.36
CA ALA A 36 -2.59 -19.44 0.41
C ALA A 36 -4.02 -19.21 -0.10
N MET A 37 -4.40 -17.95 -0.29
CA MET A 37 -5.66 -17.58 -0.95
C MET A 37 -5.52 -17.73 -2.46
N LEU A 38 -5.66 -18.94 -2.99
CA LEU A 38 -5.53 -19.24 -4.41
C LEU A 38 -6.60 -20.26 -4.85
N PRO A 39 -7.00 -20.25 -6.14
CA PRO A 39 -6.60 -19.34 -7.22
C PRO A 39 -7.49 -18.09 -7.33
N PHE A 40 -6.99 -17.05 -7.99
CA PHE A 40 -7.81 -15.94 -8.49
C PHE A 40 -7.98 -16.05 -10.01
N GLN A 41 -9.23 -15.99 -10.49
CA GLN A 41 -9.55 -16.02 -11.92
C GLN A 41 -10.04 -14.65 -12.38
N LYS A 42 -9.46 -14.13 -13.47
CA LYS A 42 -9.90 -12.87 -14.08
C LYS A 42 -11.19 -13.07 -14.87
N VAL A 43 -12.12 -12.12 -14.74
CA VAL A 43 -13.25 -11.95 -15.66
C VAL A 43 -12.79 -11.00 -16.78
N ASN A 44 -12.24 -11.55 -17.86
CA ASN A 44 -11.52 -10.74 -18.86
C ASN A 44 -12.42 -9.69 -19.53
N ASP A 45 -13.66 -10.06 -19.88
CA ASP A 45 -14.59 -9.16 -20.60
C ASP A 45 -15.03 -7.94 -19.77
N ALA A 46 -14.90 -8.04 -18.44
CA ALA A 46 -15.24 -6.96 -17.51
C ALA A 46 -14.07 -6.02 -17.22
N ASN A 47 -12.84 -6.39 -17.56
CA ASN A 47 -11.66 -5.61 -17.19
C ASN A 47 -11.26 -4.58 -18.28
N PRO A 48 -10.84 -3.37 -17.89
CA PRO A 48 -10.75 -2.86 -16.52
C PRO A 48 -12.13 -2.42 -15.99
N ILE A 49 -12.40 -2.70 -14.71
CA ILE A 49 -13.67 -2.36 -14.02
C ILE A 49 -13.82 -0.85 -13.74
N LEU A 50 -12.72 -0.10 -13.79
CA LEU A 50 -12.68 1.37 -13.71
C LEU A 50 -11.70 1.90 -14.76
N LYS A 51 -12.00 3.09 -15.31
CA LYS A 51 -11.14 3.85 -16.24
C LYS A 51 -11.14 5.31 -15.83
N ALA A 52 -10.10 6.04 -16.23
CA ALA A 52 -10.03 7.48 -16.05
C ALA A 52 -11.26 8.17 -16.66
N ASP A 53 -11.68 9.29 -16.09
CA ASP A 53 -12.86 10.03 -16.51
C ASP A 53 -12.72 11.54 -16.25
N THR A 54 -13.66 12.33 -16.74
CA THR A 54 -13.63 13.79 -16.66
C THR A 54 -14.35 14.33 -15.43
N GLY A 55 -14.28 13.63 -14.29
CA GLY A 55 -14.87 14.09 -13.03
C GLY A 55 -14.31 15.44 -12.60
N ILE A 56 -15.19 16.40 -12.25
CA ILE A 56 -14.79 17.75 -11.84
C ILE A 56 -14.94 17.90 -10.33
N PHE A 57 -13.92 18.45 -9.69
CA PHE A 57 -13.86 18.71 -8.26
C PHE A 57 -13.29 20.10 -8.01
N ASN A 58 -13.90 20.87 -7.11
CA ASN A 58 -13.35 22.14 -6.67
C ASN A 58 -12.24 21.90 -5.64
N CYS A 59 -10.98 22.07 -6.05
CA CYS A 59 -9.82 21.77 -5.21
C CYS A 59 -9.66 22.84 -4.12
N PRO A 60 -9.69 22.50 -2.83
CA PRO A 60 -9.64 23.49 -1.74
C PRO A 60 -8.26 24.15 -1.57
N ILE A 61 -7.18 23.55 -2.06
CA ILE A 61 -5.85 24.19 -1.99
C ILE A 61 -5.64 25.16 -3.17
N LEU A 62 -6.10 24.78 -4.37
CA LEU A 62 -5.96 25.62 -5.57
C LEU A 62 -7.09 26.63 -5.74
N GLN A 63 -8.20 26.46 -5.02
CA GLN A 63 -9.41 27.29 -5.12
C GLN A 63 -9.98 27.35 -6.55
N GLN A 64 -9.89 26.24 -7.29
CA GLN A 64 -10.38 26.13 -8.66
C GLN A 64 -10.88 24.72 -8.96
N ASP A 65 -11.64 24.59 -10.04
CA ASP A 65 -12.07 23.29 -10.55
C ASP A 65 -10.91 22.54 -11.20
N VAL A 66 -10.81 21.25 -10.88
CA VAL A 66 -9.80 20.33 -11.42
C VAL A 66 -10.47 19.06 -11.92
N ARG A 67 -9.90 18.46 -12.95
CA ARG A 67 -10.35 17.17 -13.48
C ARG A 67 -9.63 16.04 -12.75
N TRP A 68 -10.10 15.77 -11.54
CA TRP A 68 -9.36 15.05 -10.49
C TRP A 68 -9.07 13.57 -10.79
N GLU A 69 -9.74 12.97 -11.78
CA GLU A 69 -9.58 11.56 -12.17
C GLU A 69 -9.31 11.38 -13.68
N GLU A 70 -8.81 12.42 -14.35
CA GLU A 70 -8.64 12.41 -15.82
C GLU A 70 -7.42 11.66 -16.33
N LYS A 71 -6.41 11.48 -15.48
CA LYS A 71 -5.14 10.88 -15.89
C LYS A 71 -5.19 9.37 -15.68
N ASP A 72 -5.28 8.93 -14.43
CA ASP A 72 -5.20 7.52 -14.05
C ASP A 72 -6.15 7.21 -12.89
N VAL A 73 -6.74 6.00 -12.88
CA VAL A 73 -7.51 5.44 -11.75
C VAL A 73 -7.03 4.02 -11.44
N PHE A 74 -6.52 3.80 -10.23
CA PHE A 74 -5.76 2.58 -9.89
C PHE A 74 -5.60 2.38 -8.37
N ASN A 75 -4.76 1.42 -7.96
CA ASN A 75 -4.36 1.10 -6.58
C ASN A 75 -5.49 1.18 -5.54
N PRO A 76 -6.56 0.37 -5.65
CA PRO A 76 -7.73 0.53 -4.81
C PRO A 76 -7.64 -0.20 -3.46
N ALA A 77 -8.43 0.26 -2.49
CA ALA A 77 -8.92 -0.52 -1.35
C ALA A 77 -10.37 -0.96 -1.59
N ALA A 78 -10.78 -2.07 -0.98
CA ALA A 78 -12.16 -2.55 -1.06
C ALA A 78 -12.70 -2.89 0.34
N VAL A 79 -13.96 -2.52 0.59
CA VAL A 79 -14.69 -2.84 1.82
C VAL A 79 -16.08 -3.37 1.48
N VAL A 80 -16.53 -4.40 2.16
CA VAL A 80 -17.92 -4.89 2.06
C VAL A 80 -18.74 -4.32 3.22
N ARG A 81 -19.83 -3.64 2.91
CA ARG A 81 -20.79 -3.12 3.89
C ARG A 81 -22.20 -3.19 3.34
N ASN A 82 -23.15 -3.66 4.16
CA ASN A 82 -24.58 -3.70 3.83
C ASN A 82 -24.89 -4.36 2.47
N GLY A 83 -24.16 -5.44 2.12
CA GLY A 83 -24.36 -6.16 0.86
C GLY A 83 -23.78 -5.49 -0.38
N ALA A 84 -23.03 -4.39 -0.22
CA ALA A 84 -22.33 -3.70 -1.32
C ALA A 84 -20.83 -3.66 -1.10
N ILE A 85 -20.09 -3.54 -2.19
CA ILE A 85 -18.64 -3.34 -2.27
C ILE A 85 -18.38 -1.85 -2.47
N TYR A 86 -17.62 -1.27 -1.55
CA TYR A 86 -17.10 0.09 -1.58
C TYR A 86 -15.65 0.02 -2.03
N LEU A 87 -15.38 0.47 -3.26
CA LEU A 87 -14.06 0.48 -3.89
C LEU A 87 -13.49 1.89 -3.83
N PHE A 88 -12.47 2.08 -3.00
CA PHE A 88 -11.76 3.33 -2.83
C PHE A 88 -10.55 3.34 -3.75
N TYR A 89 -10.57 4.13 -4.81
CA TYR A 89 -9.53 4.11 -5.83
C TYR A 89 -8.67 5.37 -5.77
N ARG A 90 -7.37 5.22 -6.00
CA ARG A 90 -6.49 6.36 -6.28
C ARG A 90 -6.86 6.92 -7.65
N ALA A 91 -7.02 8.23 -7.72
CA ALA A 91 -7.24 8.97 -8.95
C ALA A 91 -6.23 10.11 -9.05
N GLU A 92 -5.74 10.36 -10.25
CA GLU A 92 -4.79 11.43 -10.53
C GLU A 92 -5.34 12.43 -11.56
N ASP A 93 -5.04 13.70 -11.33
CA ASP A 93 -5.12 14.74 -12.35
C ASP A 93 -3.78 14.90 -13.07
N ILE A 94 -3.68 15.89 -13.98
CA ILE A 94 -2.46 16.22 -14.72
C ILE A 94 -1.76 17.49 -14.21
N ILE A 95 -2.22 18.06 -13.09
CA ILE A 95 -1.75 19.37 -12.61
C ILE A 95 -0.69 19.20 -11.51
N GLY A 96 0.02 20.29 -11.22
CA GLY A 96 1.03 20.32 -10.16
C GLY A 96 2.42 19.88 -10.62
N LYS A 97 3.40 20.07 -9.73
CA LYS A 97 4.83 19.90 -10.05
C LYS A 97 5.28 18.45 -10.22
N TYR A 98 4.51 17.52 -9.68
CA TYR A 98 4.86 16.09 -9.58
C TYR A 98 4.05 15.21 -10.54
N ASN A 99 3.57 15.78 -11.65
CA ASN A 99 2.82 15.08 -12.70
C ASN A 99 1.47 14.52 -12.22
N GLY A 100 0.74 15.31 -11.43
CA GLY A 100 -0.57 14.97 -10.89
C GLY A 100 -0.63 15.02 -9.36
N THR A 101 -1.81 15.33 -8.84
CA THR A 101 -2.16 15.22 -7.42
C THR A 101 -3.11 14.03 -7.23
N SER A 102 -2.69 13.08 -6.38
CA SER A 102 -3.52 11.92 -6.04
C SER A 102 -4.64 12.26 -5.06
N ARG A 103 -5.85 11.74 -5.32
CA ARG A 103 -7.03 11.79 -4.43
C ARG A 103 -7.71 10.44 -4.40
N ILE A 104 -8.51 10.19 -3.36
CA ILE A 104 -9.24 8.93 -3.21
C ILE A 104 -10.69 9.10 -3.66
N GLY A 105 -11.05 8.46 -4.76
CA GLY A 105 -12.42 8.31 -5.22
C GLY A 105 -13.15 7.16 -4.53
N LEU A 106 -14.47 7.09 -4.71
CA LEU A 106 -15.30 5.99 -4.20
C LEU A 106 -16.27 5.50 -5.29
N GLY A 107 -16.20 4.22 -5.59
CA GLY A 107 -17.19 3.48 -6.37
C GLY A 107 -17.96 2.51 -5.49
N ILE A 108 -19.25 2.33 -5.76
CA ILE A 108 -20.12 1.39 -5.06
C ILE A 108 -20.68 0.39 -6.06
N SER A 109 -20.61 -0.90 -5.73
CA SER A 109 -21.10 -2.00 -6.56
C SER A 109 -21.82 -3.06 -5.72
N THR A 110 -22.80 -3.74 -6.30
CA THR A 110 -23.45 -4.92 -5.70
C THR A 110 -22.98 -6.25 -6.30
N ASP A 111 -22.20 -6.21 -7.39
CA ASP A 111 -21.70 -7.40 -8.11
C ASP A 111 -20.17 -7.49 -8.17
N GLY A 112 -19.47 -6.43 -7.72
CA GLY A 112 -18.02 -6.34 -7.74
C GLY A 112 -17.40 -6.08 -9.12
N ILE A 113 -18.24 -5.81 -10.13
CA ILE A 113 -17.84 -5.62 -11.52
C ILE A 113 -18.25 -4.24 -12.02
N HIS A 114 -19.51 -3.85 -11.80
CA HIS A 114 -20.07 -2.57 -12.26
C HIS A 114 -20.16 -1.60 -11.09
N PHE A 115 -19.43 -0.47 -11.18
CA PHE A 115 -19.35 0.51 -10.09
C PHE A 115 -20.05 1.83 -10.45
N SER A 116 -20.91 2.29 -9.55
CA SER A 116 -21.41 3.68 -9.54
C SER A 116 -20.48 4.56 -8.71
N ARG A 117 -19.87 5.57 -9.33
CA ARG A 117 -18.89 6.45 -8.67
C ARG A 117 -19.54 7.67 -8.05
N LEU A 118 -18.97 8.14 -6.94
CA LEU A 118 -19.22 9.48 -6.44
C LEU A 118 -18.57 10.50 -7.38
N LYS A 119 -19.19 11.68 -7.51
CA LYS A 119 -18.71 12.75 -8.40
C LYS A 119 -17.44 13.43 -7.89
N THR A 120 -17.20 13.37 -6.58
CA THR A 120 -16.08 14.02 -5.89
C THR A 120 -15.31 13.01 -5.06
N PRO A 121 -14.00 13.21 -4.85
CA PRO A 121 -13.19 12.36 -3.99
C PRO A 121 -13.66 12.42 -2.54
N VAL A 122 -13.47 11.33 -1.79
CA VAL A 122 -13.83 11.19 -0.36
C VAL A 122 -12.66 11.49 0.57
N LEU A 123 -11.43 11.48 0.05
CA LEU A 123 -10.24 11.88 0.78
C LEU A 123 -9.26 12.57 -0.18
N TYR A 124 -8.81 13.77 0.19
CA TYR A 124 -7.98 14.63 -0.65
C TYR A 124 -7.14 15.60 0.20
N PRO A 125 -6.04 16.16 -0.35
CA PRO A 125 -5.32 17.26 0.27
C PRO A 125 -6.23 18.48 0.45
N ALA A 126 -6.19 19.09 1.63
CA ALA A 126 -7.00 20.25 1.98
C ALA A 126 -6.20 21.28 2.77
N GLU A 127 -6.82 22.45 3.05
CA GLU A 127 -6.27 23.44 3.98
C GLU A 127 -6.43 22.96 5.44
N ASP A 128 -5.70 21.90 5.79
CA ASP A 128 -5.69 21.27 7.11
C ASP A 128 -4.24 21.03 7.61
N PHE A 129 -4.12 20.42 8.79
CA PHE A 129 -2.82 20.16 9.42
C PHE A 129 -1.93 19.17 8.64
N MET A 130 -2.49 18.43 7.68
CA MET A 130 -1.77 17.46 6.86
C MET A 130 -1.25 18.03 5.54
N LYS A 131 -1.66 19.25 5.16
CA LYS A 131 -1.21 19.92 3.92
C LYS A 131 0.30 19.85 3.72
N VAL A 132 1.09 20.03 4.78
CA VAL A 132 2.56 20.02 4.73
C VAL A 132 3.16 18.67 4.28
N TYR A 133 2.41 17.57 4.43
CA TYR A 133 2.85 16.22 4.06
C TYR A 133 2.19 15.72 2.78
N GLU A 134 1.03 16.26 2.40
CA GLU A 134 0.20 15.79 1.30
C GLU A 134 0.33 16.66 0.04
N TRP A 135 0.80 17.90 0.14
CA TRP A 135 0.84 18.82 -1.02
C TRP A 135 2.24 18.87 -1.64
N GLU A 136 2.43 18.78 -2.97
CA GLU A 136 1.39 18.70 -4.03
C GLU A 136 1.13 17.29 -4.58
N GLY A 137 1.85 16.26 -4.10
CA GLY A 137 1.77 14.90 -4.65
C GLY A 137 0.46 14.17 -4.31
N GLY A 138 -0.10 14.43 -3.14
CA GLY A 138 -1.45 14.05 -2.77
C GLY A 138 -1.54 12.90 -1.78
N ILE A 139 -2.66 12.19 -1.87
CA ILE A 139 -3.04 11.05 -1.02
C ILE A 139 -3.17 9.80 -1.88
N GLU A 140 -2.36 8.79 -1.57
CA GLU A 140 -2.14 7.63 -2.43
C GLU A 140 -2.49 6.30 -1.74
N ASP A 141 -2.76 5.31 -2.58
CA ASP A 141 -2.73 3.87 -2.29
C ASP A 141 -3.43 3.46 -0.96
N PRO A 142 -4.75 3.66 -0.84
CA PRO A 142 -5.48 3.33 0.38
C PRO A 142 -5.45 1.82 0.65
N ARG A 143 -5.48 1.46 1.94
CA ARG A 143 -5.90 0.14 2.44
C ARG A 143 -6.86 0.37 3.59
N ILE A 144 -7.93 -0.41 3.70
CA ILE A 144 -8.99 -0.17 4.69
C ILE A 144 -9.34 -1.46 5.41
N ILE A 145 -9.52 -1.37 6.73
CA ILE A 145 -10.05 -2.45 7.56
C ILE A 145 -11.04 -1.89 8.59
N GLU A 146 -12.07 -2.66 8.93
CA GLU A 146 -13.01 -2.32 10.00
C GLU A 146 -12.48 -2.83 11.33
N ASN A 147 -12.62 -2.05 12.41
CA ASN A 147 -12.30 -2.50 13.77
C ASN A 147 -13.53 -3.10 14.48
N GLU A 148 -13.32 -3.67 15.66
CA GLU A 148 -14.38 -4.30 16.47
C GLU A 148 -15.54 -3.37 16.88
N MET A 149 -15.35 -2.05 16.78
CA MET A 149 -16.35 -1.02 17.11
C MET A 149 -17.14 -0.51 15.89
N GLY A 150 -16.89 -1.05 14.69
CA GLY A 150 -17.52 -0.58 13.45
C GLY A 150 -16.87 0.67 12.86
N THR A 151 -15.67 1.04 13.29
CA THR A 151 -14.88 2.13 12.70
C THR A 151 -13.97 1.58 11.63
N TYR A 152 -14.03 2.17 10.44
CA TYR A 152 -13.11 1.90 9.35
C TYR A 152 -11.82 2.69 9.52
N ILE A 153 -10.69 2.00 9.40
CA ILE A 153 -9.35 2.57 9.48
C ILE A 153 -8.72 2.46 8.10
N MET A 154 -8.41 3.61 7.50
CA MET A 154 -7.66 3.69 6.25
C MET A 154 -6.20 3.99 6.57
N THR A 155 -5.29 3.17 6.06
CA THR A 155 -3.89 3.56 5.90
C THR A 155 -3.70 4.08 4.49
N TYR A 156 -2.96 5.17 4.33
CA TYR A 156 -2.69 5.78 3.02
C TYR A 156 -1.28 6.38 3.02
N THR A 157 -0.80 6.76 1.84
CA THR A 157 0.46 7.48 1.69
C THR A 157 0.18 8.96 1.45
N ALA A 158 0.74 9.82 2.29
CA ALA A 158 0.85 11.25 2.00
C ALA A 158 2.17 11.50 1.25
N TYR A 159 2.09 12.22 0.13
CA TYR A 159 3.26 12.54 -0.69
C TYR A 159 3.36 14.04 -0.94
N ASP A 160 4.42 14.66 -0.43
CA ASP A 160 4.72 16.09 -0.61
C ASP A 160 5.56 16.37 -1.87
N GLY A 161 5.81 15.34 -2.68
CA GLY A 161 6.73 15.42 -3.82
C GLY A 161 8.18 15.07 -3.50
N ASN A 162 8.51 14.87 -2.23
CA ASN A 162 9.84 14.46 -1.77
C ASN A 162 9.78 13.13 -1.01
N ILE A 163 8.99 13.02 0.05
CA ILE A 163 8.95 11.87 0.95
C ILE A 163 7.54 11.28 0.98
N ALA A 164 7.43 9.99 0.68
CA ALA A 164 6.21 9.22 0.92
C ALA A 164 6.12 8.81 2.40
N ARG A 165 5.05 9.24 3.08
CA ARG A 165 4.84 8.95 4.51
C ARG A 165 3.56 8.16 4.72
N LEU A 166 3.63 7.14 5.58
CA LEU A 166 2.48 6.31 5.93
C LEU A 166 1.62 7.04 6.97
N CYS A 167 0.35 7.21 6.63
CA CYS A 167 -0.63 7.95 7.42
C CYS A 167 -1.86 7.10 7.71
N VAL A 168 -2.69 7.57 8.67
CA VAL A 168 -3.97 6.93 9.03
C VAL A 168 -5.10 7.95 8.98
N ALA A 169 -6.27 7.50 8.51
CA ALA A 169 -7.56 8.18 8.64
C ALA A 169 -8.62 7.20 9.15
N SER A 170 -9.72 7.71 9.72
CA SER A 170 -10.84 6.87 10.17
C SER A 170 -12.19 7.40 9.70
N SER A 171 -13.15 6.49 9.53
CA SER A 171 -14.54 6.81 9.19
C SER A 171 -15.51 5.80 9.83
N THR A 172 -16.75 6.22 10.10
CA THR A 172 -17.85 5.32 10.51
C THR A 172 -18.88 5.11 9.39
N ASP A 173 -18.82 5.91 8.33
CA ASP A 173 -19.80 5.93 7.24
C ASP A 173 -19.20 5.61 5.86
N LEU A 174 -17.87 5.43 5.77
CA LEU A 174 -17.09 5.22 4.54
C LEU A 174 -17.03 6.46 3.61
N LEU A 175 -17.64 7.57 3.99
CA LEU A 175 -17.79 8.78 3.18
C LEU A 175 -16.99 9.94 3.77
N ASN A 176 -17.10 10.15 5.07
CA ASN A 176 -16.46 11.23 5.81
C ASN A 176 -15.26 10.67 6.58
N TRP A 177 -14.07 11.19 6.29
CA TRP A 177 -12.80 10.70 6.83
C TRP A 177 -12.12 11.73 7.71
N THR A 178 -11.74 11.31 8.92
CA THR A 178 -10.92 12.10 9.85
C THR A 178 -9.47 11.67 9.72
N LYS A 179 -8.57 12.58 9.32
CA LYS A 179 -7.12 12.34 9.26
C LYS A 179 -6.52 12.32 10.68
N HIS A 180 -5.66 11.35 10.96
CA HIS A 180 -4.93 11.21 12.24
C HIS A 180 -3.41 11.46 12.11
N GLY A 181 -2.96 11.70 10.88
CA GLY A 181 -1.57 12.00 10.54
C GLY A 181 -0.66 10.79 10.43
N LEU A 182 0.63 11.05 10.66
CA LEU A 182 1.72 10.10 10.44
C LEU A 182 1.66 8.91 11.40
N VAL A 183 1.89 7.70 10.87
CA VAL A 183 2.08 6.49 11.68
C VAL A 183 3.40 6.56 12.44
N LEU A 184 4.48 6.92 11.75
CA LEU A 184 5.81 7.03 12.33
C LEU A 184 6.00 8.40 12.98
N LYS A 185 6.56 8.41 14.20
CA LYS A 185 6.66 9.61 15.05
C LYS A 185 8.10 9.85 15.51
N GLY A 186 8.36 11.05 16.05
CA GLY A 186 9.65 11.43 16.60
C GLY A 186 10.73 11.47 15.51
N LYS A 187 11.87 10.81 15.74
CA LYS A 187 12.98 10.78 14.76
C LYS A 187 12.65 10.06 13.44
N PHE A 188 11.49 9.42 13.34
CA PHE A 188 11.09 8.62 12.18
C PHE A 188 10.08 9.32 11.25
N ILE A 189 9.70 10.56 11.52
CA ILE A 189 8.68 11.28 10.73
C ILE A 189 9.02 11.41 9.24
N ASP A 190 10.30 11.46 8.90
CA ASP A 190 10.80 11.58 7.51
C ASP A 190 11.35 10.25 6.98
N THR A 191 11.02 9.15 7.64
CA THR A 191 11.32 7.82 7.10
C THR A 191 10.35 7.53 5.97
N TRP A 192 10.90 7.17 4.80
CA TRP A 192 10.08 6.71 3.70
C TRP A 192 9.26 5.49 4.13
N GLY A 193 7.94 5.59 4.03
CA GLY A 193 7.02 4.55 4.47
C GLY A 193 5.71 4.61 3.72
N LYS A 194 5.25 3.45 3.25
CA LYS A 194 3.97 3.28 2.55
C LYS A 194 3.41 1.88 2.81
N SER A 195 2.26 1.61 2.21
CA SER A 195 1.70 0.25 2.14
C SER A 195 1.39 -0.43 3.47
N GLY A 196 0.70 0.28 4.36
CA GLY A 196 0.20 -0.31 5.60
C GLY A 196 -0.85 -1.40 5.36
N ALA A 197 -0.62 -2.61 5.85
CA ALA A 197 -1.56 -3.72 5.87
C ALA A 197 -1.80 -4.12 7.34
N ILE A 198 -2.89 -3.62 7.91
CA ILE A 198 -3.30 -3.95 9.28
C ILE A 198 -3.72 -5.43 9.33
N VAL A 199 -3.26 -6.15 10.35
CA VAL A 199 -3.59 -7.56 10.55
C VAL A 199 -5.09 -7.69 10.83
N GLY A 200 -5.75 -8.50 10.01
CA GLY A 200 -7.17 -8.79 10.13
C GLY A 200 -7.44 -10.28 10.30
N ARG A 201 -8.59 -10.59 10.89
CA ARG A 201 -9.14 -11.95 10.97
C ARG A 201 -10.50 -11.99 10.30
N GLN A 202 -10.79 -13.09 9.61
CA GLN A 202 -12.12 -13.33 9.08
C GLN A 202 -13.12 -13.56 10.23
N LYS A 203 -14.23 -12.83 10.20
CA LYS A 203 -15.39 -12.98 11.07
C LYS A 203 -16.64 -13.03 10.21
N GLY A 204 -17.13 -14.24 9.93
CA GLY A 204 -18.22 -14.45 8.98
C GLY A 204 -17.80 -13.99 7.57
N ASN A 205 -18.56 -13.05 7.01
CA ASN A 205 -18.32 -12.51 5.66
C ASN A 205 -17.46 -11.24 5.66
N GLN A 206 -16.84 -10.88 6.80
CA GLN A 206 -16.04 -9.68 6.95
C GLN A 206 -14.62 -10.02 7.40
N VAL A 207 -13.68 -9.11 7.13
CA VAL A 207 -12.33 -9.11 7.72
C VAL A 207 -12.26 -7.93 8.69
N ILE A 208 -12.05 -8.24 9.97
CA ILE A 208 -12.00 -7.25 11.06
C ILE A 208 -10.58 -7.18 11.61
N ALA A 209 -10.12 -6.00 12.00
CA ALA A 209 -8.80 -5.79 12.60
C ALA A 209 -8.64 -6.65 13.85
N GLU A 210 -7.54 -7.40 13.92
CA GLU A 210 -7.27 -8.38 14.97
C GLU A 210 -6.15 -7.90 15.88
N LYS A 211 -6.32 -8.12 17.20
CA LYS A 211 -5.26 -7.87 18.18
C LYS A 211 -4.47 -9.14 18.40
N VAL A 212 -3.15 -9.08 18.22
CA VAL A 212 -2.24 -10.17 18.61
C VAL A 212 -1.52 -9.74 19.87
N ASN A 213 -1.68 -10.52 20.95
CA ASN A 213 -1.15 -10.21 22.28
C ASN A 213 -1.58 -8.83 22.80
N GLY A 214 -2.87 -8.50 22.63
CA GLY A 214 -3.48 -7.27 23.14
C GLY A 214 -3.17 -6.00 22.34
N LYS A 215 -2.45 -6.09 21.22
CA LYS A 215 -2.09 -4.96 20.36
C LYS A 215 -2.53 -5.20 18.92
N TYR A 216 -2.90 -4.13 18.21
CA TYR A 216 -3.04 -4.17 16.76
C TYR A 216 -1.65 -4.25 16.11
N TRP A 217 -1.57 -4.98 15.00
CA TRP A 217 -0.35 -5.15 14.21
C TRP A 217 -0.58 -4.67 12.78
N MET A 218 0.49 -4.21 12.15
CA MET A 218 0.48 -3.77 10.76
C MET A 218 1.83 -4.12 10.14
N TYR A 219 1.78 -4.74 8.97
CA TYR A 219 2.93 -4.87 8.08
C TYR A 219 2.97 -3.65 7.15
N PHE A 220 4.14 -3.11 6.85
CA PHE A 220 4.28 -1.98 5.94
C PHE A 220 5.66 -2.00 5.27
N GLY A 221 5.78 -1.36 4.11
CA GLY A 221 6.97 -1.41 3.25
C GLY A 221 6.78 -0.71 1.90
#